data_AF-A0A3N9P1S1-F1
#
_entry.id   AF-A0A3N9P1S1-F1
#
_cell.length_a   1.000
_cell.length_b   1.000
_cell.length_c   1.000
_cell.angle_alpha   90.00
_cell.angle_beta   90.00
_cell.angle_gamma   90.00
#
_symmetry.space_group_name_H-M   'P 1'
#
loop_
_entity.id
_entity.type
_entity.pdbx_description
1 polymer ?
#
loop_
_entity_poly.entity_id
_entity_poly.type
_entity_poly.pdbx_seq_one_letter_code
_entity_poly.pdbx_strand_id
1 'polypeptide(L)'
;MANAIKKRLSKEENQKGFTLIELLAVIVILGIISVIAIPMIGGIIDNTKKDADVATARQIYEAARMYVTSELKGDFTSETVLITDLKTKKYLESSIVLPSNKESITGGEVNFNASGELDTTNAVEIVTASFPAATPKVYTAAKIQAVEK
;
A
#
# COMPACT_ATOMS: atom_id res chain seq x y z
N MET A 1 50.12 32.86 -34.26
CA MET A 1 49.75 31.67 -33.46
C MET A 1 49.60 31.94 -31.94
N ALA A 2 50.27 32.95 -31.37
CA ALA A 2 50.21 33.25 -29.92
C ALA A 2 48.81 33.67 -29.37
N ASN A 3 47.98 34.34 -30.17
CA ASN A 3 46.69 34.87 -29.69
C ASN A 3 45.58 33.81 -29.50
N ALA A 4 45.71 32.64 -30.15
CA ALA A 4 44.77 31.53 -29.97
C ALA A 4 44.96 30.78 -28.64
N ILE A 5 46.18 30.81 -28.08
CA ILE A 5 46.54 30.17 -26.82
C ILE A 5 46.10 31.04 -25.63
N LYS A 6 46.27 32.37 -25.71
CA LYS A 6 45.76 33.31 -24.69
C LYS A 6 44.25 33.18 -24.46
N LYS A 7 43.45 33.00 -25.52
CA LYS A 7 41.98 32.89 -25.42
C LYS A 7 41.49 31.60 -24.72
N ARG A 8 42.33 30.55 -24.64
CA ARG A 8 41.98 29.32 -23.92
C ARG A 8 42.34 29.39 -22.43
N LEU A 9 43.43 30.08 -22.07
CA LEU A 9 43.83 30.28 -20.67
C LEU A 9 42.88 31.23 -19.92
N SER A 10 42.31 32.24 -20.59
CA SER A 10 41.36 33.17 -19.96
C SER A 10 39.96 32.60 -19.70
N LYS A 11 39.66 31.37 -20.17
CA LYS A 11 38.32 30.77 -20.04
C LYS A 11 38.15 29.94 -18.76
N GLU A 12 39.23 29.67 -18.04
CA GLU A 12 39.22 28.88 -16.79
C GLU A 12 39.01 29.75 -15.54
N GLU A 13 39.12 31.08 -15.66
CA GLU A 13 39.05 32.04 -14.54
C GLU A 13 37.62 32.24 -13.98
N ASN A 14 36.59 31.77 -14.69
CA ASN A 14 35.19 31.86 -14.28
C ASN A 14 34.65 30.58 -13.62
N GLN A 15 35.48 29.58 -13.37
CA GLN A 15 35.10 28.43 -12.56
C GLN A 15 35.39 28.72 -11.09
N LYS A 16 34.60 29.63 -10.49
CA LYS A 16 34.59 29.78 -9.03
C LYS A 16 34.02 28.49 -8.43
N GLY A 17 34.91 27.62 -7.97
CA GLY A 17 34.54 26.38 -7.27
C GLY A 17 33.83 26.70 -5.97
N PHE A 18 32.82 25.89 -5.64
CA PHE A 18 32.16 25.90 -4.33
C PHE A 18 33.21 25.71 -3.24
N THR A 19 33.09 26.47 -2.16
CA THR A 19 33.97 26.33 -1.01
C THR A 19 33.49 25.18 -0.11
N LEU A 20 34.41 24.50 0.59
CA LEU A 20 34.04 23.44 1.53
C LEU A 20 33.13 23.94 2.66
N ILE A 21 33.25 25.21 3.06
CA ILE A 21 32.42 25.82 4.10
C ILE A 21 30.95 25.95 3.66
N GLU A 22 30.70 26.23 2.38
CA GLU A 22 29.34 26.30 1.84
C GLU A 22 28.68 24.92 1.82
N LEU A 23 29.42 23.87 1.42
CA LEU A 23 28.92 22.50 1.51
C LEU A 23 28.72 22.07 2.98
N LEU A 24 29.60 22.50 3.89
CA LEU A 24 29.49 22.20 5.31
C LEU A 24 28.23 22.81 5.93
N ALA A 25 27.92 24.07 5.62
CA ALA A 25 26.72 24.72 6.13
C ALA A 25 25.43 23.99 5.69
N VAL A 26 25.38 23.51 4.45
CA VAL A 26 24.22 22.78 3.91
C VAL A 26 24.01 21.45 4.62
N ILE A 27 25.06 20.64 4.81
CA ILE A 27 24.92 19.34 5.48
C ILE A 27 24.52 19.48 6.96
N VAL A 28 24.95 20.57 7.62
CA VAL A 28 24.54 20.85 9.01
C VAL A 28 23.04 21.13 9.08
N ILE A 29 22.54 21.98 8.19
CA ILE A 29 21.10 22.30 8.13
C ILE A 29 20.29 21.05 7.78
N LEU A 30 20.71 20.28 6.77
CA LEU A 30 20.07 19.01 6.41
C LEU A 30 20.11 18.01 7.55
N GLY A 31 21.20 17.94 8.32
CA GLY A 31 21.32 17.07 9.49
C GLY A 31 20.28 17.38 10.57
N ILE A 32 20.10 18.67 10.90
CA ILE A 32 19.10 19.10 11.88
C ILE A 32 17.68 18.74 11.41
N ILE A 33 17.35 19.02 10.15
CA ILE A 33 16.03 18.69 9.57
C ILE A 33 15.81 17.18 9.54
N SER A 34 16.83 16.40 9.16
CA SER A 34 16.73 14.94 8.98
C SER A 34 16.38 14.21 10.28
N VAL A 35 16.89 14.69 11.43
CA VAL A 35 16.60 14.09 12.73
C VAL A 35 15.09 14.08 13.04
N ILE A 36 14.36 15.13 12.67
CA ILE A 36 12.91 15.24 12.91
C ILE A 36 12.12 14.59 11.76
N ALA A 37 12.57 14.78 10.53
CA ALA A 37 11.85 14.34 9.34
C ALA A 37 11.77 12.81 9.22
N ILE A 38 12.85 12.08 9.53
CA ILE A 38 12.90 10.61 9.39
C ILE A 38 11.82 9.89 10.21
N PRO A 39 11.71 10.08 11.54
CA PRO A 39 10.70 9.38 12.33
C PRO A 39 9.27 9.79 11.94
N MET A 40 9.06 11.07 11.59
CA MET A 40 7.74 11.57 11.16
C MET A 40 7.29 10.91 9.85
N ILE A 41 8.15 10.88 8.84
CA ILE A 41 7.86 10.25 7.55
C ILE A 41 7.64 8.74 7.72
N GLY A 42 8.43 8.08 8.58
CA GLY A 42 8.24 6.66 8.88
C GLY A 42 6.83 6.35 9.41
N GLY A 43 6.35 7.12 10.39
CA GLY A 43 4.99 6.95 10.92
C GLY A 43 3.89 7.20 9.89
N ILE A 44 4.07 8.20 9.02
CA ILE A 44 3.13 8.47 7.92
C ILE A 44 3.08 7.29 6.94
N ILE A 45 4.24 6.77 6.52
CA ILE A 45 4.32 5.63 5.60
C ILE A 45 3.63 4.40 6.19
N ASP A 46 3.81 4.13 7.48
CA ASP A 46 3.21 2.96 8.13
C ASP A 46 1.68 3.09 8.25
N ASN A 47 1.17 4.30 8.47
CA ASN A 47 -0.28 4.56 8.44
C ASN A 47 -0.83 4.42 7.02
N THR A 48 -0.18 5.02 6.01
CA THR A 48 -0.57 4.87 4.60
C THR A 48 -0.59 3.41 4.16
N LYS A 49 0.37 2.60 4.62
CA LYS A 49 0.39 1.15 4.37
C LYS A 49 -0.81 0.43 4.99
N LYS A 50 -1.19 0.77 6.23
CA LYS A 50 -2.37 0.21 6.90
C LYS A 50 -3.67 0.62 6.20
N ASP A 51 -3.76 1.85 5.74
CA ASP A 51 -4.93 2.33 5.00
C ASP A 51 -5.02 1.66 3.63
N ALA A 52 -3.88 1.45 2.96
CA ALA A 52 -3.82 0.69 1.72
C ALA A 52 -4.23 -0.78 1.91
N ASP A 53 -3.88 -1.41 3.04
CA ASP A 53 -4.37 -2.75 3.36
C ASP A 53 -5.90 -2.79 3.52
N VAL A 54 -6.50 -1.78 4.15
CA VAL A 54 -7.97 -1.65 4.26
C VAL A 54 -8.59 -1.46 2.88
N ALA A 55 -7.97 -0.67 2.00
CA ALA A 55 -8.41 -0.52 0.62
C ALA A 55 -8.35 -1.85 -0.15
N THR A 56 -7.31 -2.66 0.06
CA THR A 56 -7.23 -4.02 -0.49
C THR A 56 -8.35 -4.91 0.04
N ALA A 57 -8.64 -4.89 1.34
CA ALA A 57 -9.78 -5.61 1.91
C ALA A 57 -11.12 -5.17 1.29
N ARG A 58 -11.28 -3.87 1.01
CA ARG A 58 -12.45 -3.34 0.29
C ARG A 58 -12.55 -3.88 -1.13
N GLN A 59 -11.45 -3.92 -1.89
CA GLN A 59 -11.46 -4.49 -3.24
C GLN A 59 -11.89 -5.96 -3.22
N ILE A 60 -11.46 -6.72 -2.22
CA ILE A 60 -11.86 -8.12 -2.03
C ILE A 60 -13.35 -8.22 -1.70
N TYR A 61 -13.86 -7.33 -0.83
CA TYR A 61 -15.30 -7.24 -0.55
C TYR A 61 -16.13 -6.95 -1.81
N GLU A 62 -15.74 -5.96 -2.63
CA GLU A 62 -16.46 -5.65 -3.86
C GLU A 62 -16.43 -6.82 -4.86
N ALA A 63 -15.29 -7.52 -4.96
CA ALA A 63 -15.18 -8.73 -5.76
C ALA A 63 -16.10 -9.85 -5.24
N ALA A 64 -16.18 -10.04 -3.92
CA ALA A 64 -17.08 -11.00 -3.29
C ALA A 64 -18.55 -10.64 -3.56
N ARG A 65 -18.92 -9.37 -3.41
CA ARG A 65 -20.28 -8.89 -3.67
C ARG A 65 -20.67 -9.05 -5.14
N MET A 66 -19.74 -8.79 -6.06
CA MET A 66 -19.92 -9.03 -7.49
C MET A 66 -20.11 -10.52 -7.78
N TYR A 67 -19.33 -11.39 -7.14
CA TYR A 67 -19.49 -12.84 -7.24
C TYR A 67 -20.86 -13.33 -6.76
N VAL A 68 -21.31 -12.90 -5.58
CA VAL A 68 -22.62 -13.29 -5.04
C VAL A 68 -23.75 -12.81 -5.94
N THR A 69 -23.66 -11.58 -6.44
CA THR A 69 -24.69 -11.01 -7.33
C THR A 69 -24.76 -11.74 -8.67
N SER A 70 -23.62 -12.08 -9.25
CA SER A 70 -23.54 -12.71 -10.59
C SER A 70 -23.82 -14.21 -10.57
N GLU A 71 -23.27 -14.95 -9.62
CA GLU A 71 -23.30 -16.43 -9.61
C GLU A 71 -24.37 -16.98 -8.67
N LEU A 72 -24.60 -16.29 -7.55
CA LEU A 72 -25.56 -16.72 -6.52
C LEU A 72 -26.88 -15.94 -6.61
N LYS A 73 -27.07 -15.11 -7.65
CA LYS A 73 -28.29 -14.31 -7.86
C LYS A 73 -28.62 -13.39 -6.68
N GLY A 74 -27.61 -12.92 -5.96
CA GLY A 74 -27.79 -12.10 -4.76
C GLY A 74 -28.19 -12.91 -3.52
N ASP A 75 -28.03 -14.22 -3.54
CA ASP A 75 -28.28 -15.08 -2.38
C ASP A 75 -27.11 -15.04 -1.40
N PHE A 76 -27.36 -14.47 -0.21
CA PHE A 76 -26.38 -14.34 0.88
C PHE A 76 -26.58 -15.39 1.99
N THR A 77 -27.41 -16.42 1.80
CA THR A 77 -27.65 -17.44 2.85
C THR A 77 -26.40 -18.23 3.25
N SER A 78 -25.41 -18.33 2.34
CA SER A 78 -24.15 -19.01 2.66
C SER A 78 -23.22 -18.17 3.54
N GLU A 79 -23.55 -16.89 3.81
CA GLU A 79 -22.87 -15.93 4.71
C GLU A 79 -21.35 -15.74 4.54
N THR A 80 -20.66 -16.58 3.77
CA THR A 80 -19.21 -16.60 3.63
C THR A 80 -18.82 -16.85 2.18
N VAL A 81 -17.86 -16.06 1.70
CA VAL A 81 -17.26 -16.19 0.36
C VAL A 81 -15.75 -16.36 0.50
N LEU A 82 -15.21 -17.45 -0.04
CA LEU A 82 -13.77 -17.72 0.02
C LEU A 82 -13.00 -16.89 -1.02
N ILE A 83 -11.90 -16.26 -0.60
CA ILE A 83 -11.01 -15.51 -1.50
C ILE A 83 -10.40 -16.43 -2.59
N THR A 84 -10.19 -17.70 -2.28
CA THR A 84 -9.71 -18.71 -3.24
C THR A 84 -10.71 -18.92 -4.39
N ASP A 85 -12.01 -18.85 -4.10
CA ASP A 85 -13.04 -18.97 -5.12
C ASP A 85 -13.06 -17.74 -6.02
N LEU A 86 -12.90 -16.54 -5.44
CA LEU A 86 -12.80 -15.30 -6.21
C LEU A 86 -11.61 -15.30 -7.18
N LYS A 87 -10.47 -15.84 -6.74
CA LYS A 87 -9.29 -16.00 -7.60
C LYS A 87 -9.52 -17.03 -8.70
N THR A 88 -10.09 -18.18 -8.36
CA THR A 88 -10.35 -19.28 -9.30
C THR A 88 -11.35 -18.85 -10.36
N LYS A 89 -12.41 -18.15 -9.94
CA LYS A 89 -13.49 -17.63 -10.79
C LYS A 89 -13.18 -16.28 -11.44
N LYS A 90 -11.95 -15.76 -11.30
CA LYS A 90 -11.46 -14.53 -11.96
C LYS A 90 -12.19 -13.24 -11.56
N TYR A 91 -12.80 -13.22 -10.37
CA TYR A 91 -13.31 -11.99 -9.74
C TYR A 91 -12.18 -11.21 -9.05
N LEU A 92 -11.07 -11.88 -8.72
CA LEU A 92 -9.88 -11.30 -8.11
C LEU A 92 -8.61 -11.79 -8.80
N GLU A 93 -7.61 -10.92 -8.90
CA GLU A 93 -6.30 -11.30 -9.42
C GLU A 93 -5.60 -12.36 -8.58
N SER A 94 -4.91 -13.29 -9.25
CA SER A 94 -4.28 -14.42 -8.57
C SER A 94 -3.07 -13.99 -7.72
N SER A 95 -2.35 -12.95 -8.13
CA SER A 95 -1.09 -12.47 -7.54
C SER A 95 -1.24 -11.14 -6.78
N ILE A 96 -2.24 -11.03 -5.92
CA ILE A 96 -2.44 -9.87 -5.05
C ILE A 96 -1.61 -9.99 -3.76
N VAL A 97 -1.03 -8.87 -3.32
CA VAL A 97 -0.20 -8.76 -2.11
C VAL A 97 -0.76 -7.71 -1.15
N LEU A 98 -0.47 -7.84 0.15
CA LEU A 98 -0.77 -6.77 1.11
C LEU A 98 0.24 -5.62 0.99
N PRO A 99 -0.20 -4.36 0.80
CA PRO A 99 0.70 -3.21 0.69
C PRO A 99 1.65 -3.03 1.87
N SER A 100 1.25 -3.40 3.09
CA SER A 100 2.03 -3.18 4.31
C SER A 100 3.27 -4.06 4.46
N ASN A 101 3.17 -5.34 4.13
CA ASN A 101 4.23 -6.33 4.31
C ASN A 101 4.69 -6.99 3.00
N LYS A 102 4.03 -6.70 1.88
CA LYS A 102 4.30 -7.27 0.54
C LYS A 102 4.10 -8.78 0.45
N GLU A 103 3.47 -9.38 1.45
CA GLU A 103 3.16 -10.80 1.45
C GLU A 103 1.98 -11.08 0.51
N SER A 104 2.07 -12.21 -0.20
CA SER A 104 0.99 -12.65 -1.11
C SER A 104 -0.23 -13.06 -0.30
N ILE A 105 -1.40 -12.60 -0.71
CA ILE A 105 -2.66 -13.09 -0.16
C ILE A 105 -2.85 -14.50 -0.69
N THR A 106 -2.85 -15.50 0.18
CA THR A 106 -2.97 -16.93 -0.18
C THR A 106 -4.42 -17.40 -0.09
N GLY A 107 -5.23 -16.76 0.77
CA GLY A 107 -6.62 -17.12 0.98
C GLY A 107 -7.29 -16.19 2.01
N GLY A 108 -8.34 -16.69 2.63
CA GLY A 108 -9.19 -15.96 3.54
C GLY A 108 -10.63 -15.87 3.04
N GLU A 109 -11.44 -15.10 3.74
CA GLU A 109 -12.90 -15.16 3.65
C GLU A 109 -13.51 -13.76 3.73
N VAL A 110 -14.64 -13.57 3.06
CA VAL A 110 -15.51 -12.40 3.21
C VAL A 110 -16.82 -12.86 3.82
N ASN A 111 -17.15 -12.30 4.98
CA ASN A 111 -18.35 -12.67 5.72
C ASN A 111 -19.43 -11.60 5.56
N PHE A 112 -20.62 -12.05 5.20
CA PHE A 112 -21.85 -11.30 5.03
C PHE A 112 -22.89 -11.81 6.02
N ASN A 113 -23.84 -10.96 6.40
CA ASN A 113 -25.07 -11.39 7.04
C ASN A 113 -26.09 -11.85 5.98
N ALA A 114 -27.18 -12.48 6.42
CA ALA A 114 -28.28 -12.91 5.54
C ALA A 114 -28.96 -11.77 4.74
N SER A 115 -28.71 -10.50 5.09
CA SER A 115 -29.20 -9.33 4.34
C SER A 115 -28.19 -8.80 3.30
N GLY A 116 -27.02 -9.44 3.19
CA GLY A 116 -25.96 -9.07 2.24
C GLY A 116 -25.08 -7.90 2.69
N GLU A 117 -25.14 -7.51 3.97
CA GLU A 117 -24.22 -6.55 4.57
C GLU A 117 -23.01 -7.27 5.16
N LEU A 118 -21.86 -6.60 5.25
CA LEU A 118 -20.65 -7.18 5.87
C LEU A 118 -20.85 -7.52 7.35
N ASP A 119 -20.26 -8.62 7.78
CA ASP A 119 -20.20 -8.95 9.21
C ASP A 119 -19.48 -7.85 10.00
N THR A 120 -20.05 -7.44 11.12
CA THR A 120 -19.56 -6.29 11.89
C THR A 120 -18.16 -6.51 12.49
N THR A 121 -17.82 -7.76 12.80
CA THR A 121 -16.60 -8.12 13.53
C THR A 121 -15.56 -8.73 12.61
N ASN A 122 -15.96 -9.66 11.75
CA ASN A 122 -15.10 -10.44 10.86
C ASN A 122 -15.45 -10.23 9.38
N ALA A 123 -15.65 -8.98 8.94
CA ALA A 123 -16.08 -8.68 7.57
C ALA A 123 -15.17 -9.29 6.49
N VAL A 124 -13.85 -9.06 6.58
CA VAL A 124 -12.88 -9.61 5.64
C VAL A 124 -11.68 -10.15 6.42
N GLU A 125 -11.39 -11.42 6.22
CA GLU A 125 -10.25 -12.11 6.80
C GLU A 125 -9.24 -12.41 5.70
N ILE A 126 -8.03 -11.87 5.82
CA ILE A 126 -6.98 -12.05 4.82
C ILE A 126 -5.89 -12.93 5.40
N VAL A 127 -5.51 -13.96 4.65
CA VAL A 127 -4.42 -14.86 5.01
C VAL A 127 -3.28 -14.71 4.03
N THR A 128 -2.06 -14.54 4.53
CA THR A 128 -0.85 -14.38 3.71
C THR A 128 0.19 -15.49 3.85
N ALA A 129 -0.07 -16.50 4.69
CA ALA A 129 0.71 -17.73 4.78
C ALA A 129 -0.17 -18.94 4.37
N SER A 130 0.36 -20.16 4.28
CA SER A 130 -0.43 -21.32 3.84
C SER A 130 -1.68 -21.54 4.71
N PHE A 131 -2.87 -21.41 4.11
CA PHE A 131 -4.16 -21.70 4.72
C PHE A 131 -4.31 -23.22 4.94
N PRO A 132 -4.88 -23.73 6.06
CA PRO A 132 -5.66 -23.04 7.10
C PRO A 132 -4.90 -22.71 8.40
N ALA A 133 -3.58 -22.92 8.47
CA ALA A 133 -2.81 -22.84 9.73
C ALA A 133 -2.30 -21.42 10.12
N ALA A 134 -2.63 -20.40 9.32
CA ALA A 134 -2.15 -19.04 9.52
C ALA A 134 -3.24 -18.16 10.16
N THR A 135 -2.86 -17.37 11.18
CA THR A 135 -3.77 -16.41 11.84
C THR A 135 -4.22 -15.35 10.83
N PRO A 136 -5.53 -15.28 10.49
CA PRO A 136 -6.02 -14.30 9.53
C PRO A 136 -5.89 -12.89 10.08
N LYS A 137 -5.58 -11.95 9.19
CA LYS A 137 -5.69 -10.53 9.48
C LYS A 137 -7.13 -10.09 9.23
N VAL A 138 -7.83 -9.72 10.29
CA VAL A 138 -9.25 -9.35 10.26
C VAL A 138 -9.43 -7.85 10.03
N TYR A 139 -10.31 -7.50 9.11
CA TYR A 139 -10.77 -6.15 8.84
C TYR A 139 -12.26 -6.07 9.12
N THR A 140 -12.68 -5.08 9.92
CA THR A 140 -14.07 -4.90 10.34
C THR A 140 -14.89 -4.15 9.28
N ALA A 141 -16.20 -4.35 9.27
CA ALA A 141 -17.11 -3.62 8.37
C ALA A 141 -16.95 -2.10 8.51
N ALA A 142 -16.83 -1.61 9.75
CA ALA A 142 -16.64 -0.19 10.04
C ALA A 142 -15.38 0.39 9.36
N LYS A 143 -14.25 -0.34 9.35
CA LYS A 143 -13.02 0.14 8.69
C LYS A 143 -13.13 0.12 7.17
N ILE A 144 -13.79 -0.90 6.62
CA ILE A 144 -13.96 -1.04 5.16
C ILE A 144 -14.91 0.04 4.62
N GLN A 145 -15.98 0.36 5.37
CA GLN A 145 -17.00 1.32 4.97
C GLN A 145 -16.68 2.78 5.36
N ALA A 146 -15.83 3.01 6.37
CA ALA A 146 -15.48 4.38 6.79
C ALA A 146 -14.75 5.21 5.74
N VAL A 147 -14.17 4.58 4.70
CA VAL A 147 -13.46 5.27 3.61
C VAL A 147 -14.42 6.02 2.66
N GLU A 148 -15.74 5.94 2.87
CA GLU A 148 -16.74 6.73 2.11
C GLU A 148 -16.90 8.20 2.56
N LYS A 149 -16.29 8.63 3.67
CA LYS A 149 -16.36 10.02 4.16
C LYS A 149 -15.04 10.76 3.95
#